data_AF-A0A5C9BHH0-F1
#
_entry.id   AF-A0A5C9BHH0-F1
#
_cell.length_a   1.000
_cell.length_b   1.000
_cell.length_c   1.000
_cell.angle_alpha   90.00
_cell.angle_beta   90.00
_cell.angle_gamma   90.00
#
_symmetry.space_group_name_H-M   'P 1'
#
loop_
_entity.id
_entity.type
_entity.pdbx_description
1 polymer ?
#
loop_
_entity_poly.entity_id
_entity_poly.type
_entity_poly.pdbx_seq_one_letter_code
_entity_poly.pdbx_strand_id
1 'polypeptide(L)'
;MTKGRGQKTEACRVVGAACQLPARSADKKPPSIFSPRSSECGFTLVELIVVIAILSILAGALLNRVWFYQEQAEKTAMVEVAGAIQTALVLQYGRLMVRGTEDEILALAADNPMSWLAKKPGNYSGEFYDPTPRSVAPGNWMFDLKARELVYVVDRSEYFVPGQSGQKWIRYRVNLMREPAQEAAEKKLKDLSGVLFEPAEPYRWL
;
A
#
# COMPACT_ATOMS: atom_id res chain seq x y z
N MET A 1 54.00 25.95 18.05
CA MET A 1 54.70 25.84 19.36
C MET A 1 53.79 24.97 20.22
N THR A 2 54.12 23.81 20.78
CA THR A 2 55.33 23.04 21.11
C THR A 2 54.79 21.61 21.42
N LYS A 3 55.32 20.51 20.87
CA LYS A 3 56.42 19.67 21.42
C LYS A 3 56.07 19.12 22.83
N GLY A 4 56.19 17.84 23.18
CA GLY A 4 56.91 16.69 22.62
C GLY A 4 56.41 15.37 23.24
N ARG A 5 56.70 14.20 22.65
CA ARG A 5 57.92 13.38 22.90
C ARG A 5 58.04 13.07 24.41
N GLY A 6 57.71 11.89 24.91
CA GLY A 6 58.27 10.58 24.55
C GLY A 6 59.47 10.29 25.43
N GLN A 7 59.57 9.08 26.00
CA GLN A 7 60.78 8.32 26.40
C GLN A 7 60.39 7.20 27.40
N LYS A 8 60.70 5.93 27.08
CA LYS A 8 61.89 5.14 27.52
C LYS A 8 61.72 4.69 28.99
N THR A 9 62.13 3.54 29.49
CA THR A 9 63.01 2.41 29.12
C THR A 9 62.69 1.35 30.21
N GLU A 10 63.00 0.06 30.13
CA GLU A 10 64.33 -0.52 30.32
C GLU A 10 64.23 -2.04 30.13
N ALA A 11 65.28 -2.57 29.52
CA ALA A 11 65.56 -4.00 29.48
C ALA A 11 66.25 -4.41 30.79
N CYS A 12 65.90 -5.59 31.31
CA CYS A 12 66.77 -6.31 32.24
C CYS A 12 67.09 -7.67 31.65
N ARG A 13 68.36 -7.84 31.29
CA ARG A 13 68.98 -9.07 30.78
C ARG A 13 69.86 -9.59 31.91
N VAL A 14 69.59 -10.79 32.41
CA VAL A 14 70.51 -11.52 33.29
C VAL A 14 70.80 -12.87 32.65
N VAL A 15 72.09 -13.20 32.66
CA VAL A 15 72.78 -14.32 32.03
C VAL A 15 72.99 -15.43 33.07
N GLY A 16 72.84 -16.69 32.67
CA GLY A 16 73.87 -17.69 32.98
C GLY A 16 73.50 -18.93 33.80
N ALA A 17 74.06 -20.04 33.32
CA ALA A 17 74.45 -21.30 34.00
C ALA A 17 73.46 -22.48 34.00
N ALA A 18 73.91 -23.54 33.33
CA ALA A 18 73.31 -24.86 33.24
C ALA A 18 73.68 -25.73 34.46
N CYS A 19 72.78 -26.63 34.84
CA CYS A 19 73.11 -27.87 35.55
C CYS A 19 72.06 -28.94 35.19
N GLN A 20 72.54 -30.02 34.57
CA GLN A 20 71.80 -31.25 34.28
C GLN A 20 71.61 -32.10 35.55
N LEU A 21 70.54 -32.93 35.58
CA LEU A 21 70.47 -34.34 36.02
C LEU A 21 68.98 -34.84 35.99
N PRO A 22 68.69 -36.16 36.00
CA PRO A 22 67.95 -36.76 34.89
C PRO A 22 66.66 -37.53 35.26
N ALA A 23 65.99 -37.96 34.18
CA ALA A 23 65.25 -39.20 34.01
C ALA A 23 63.94 -39.45 34.79
N ARG A 24 62.90 -39.67 33.97
CA ARG A 24 62.11 -40.92 33.86
C ARG A 24 60.61 -40.72 34.12
N SER A 25 59.83 -41.03 33.08
CA SER A 25 58.62 -41.87 33.12
C SER A 25 57.40 -41.24 32.44
N ALA A 26 56.82 -42.05 31.55
CA ALA A 26 55.45 -42.03 31.04
C ALA A 26 55.07 -40.79 30.21
N ASP A 27 55.09 -40.88 28.88
CA ASP A 27 53.94 -41.43 28.12
C ASP A 27 52.60 -40.95 28.68
N LYS A 28 52.04 -39.92 28.03
CA LYS A 28 50.60 -39.75 27.81
C LYS A 28 50.39 -38.69 26.73
N LYS A 29 50.11 -39.18 25.52
CA LYS A 29 49.60 -38.42 24.39
C LYS A 29 48.38 -37.58 24.84
N PRO A 30 48.27 -36.29 24.47
CA PRO A 30 47.17 -35.47 24.93
C PRO A 30 45.85 -35.99 24.34
N PRO A 31 44.74 -36.03 25.10
CA PRO A 31 43.45 -36.31 24.49
C PRO A 31 43.04 -35.09 23.66
N SER A 32 43.04 -35.28 22.35
CA SER A 32 42.36 -34.41 21.40
C SER A 32 40.85 -34.50 21.64
N ILE A 33 40.32 -33.67 22.54
CA ILE A 33 38.88 -33.56 22.79
C ILE A 33 38.35 -32.34 22.04
N PHE A 34 38.40 -32.42 20.71
CA PHE A 34 37.53 -31.62 19.84
C PHE A 34 37.22 -32.46 18.61
N SER A 35 36.15 -33.23 18.73
CA SER A 35 35.36 -33.64 17.58
C SER A 35 33.90 -33.31 17.90
N PRO A 36 33.35 -32.17 17.43
CA PRO A 36 31.91 -32.11 17.27
C PRO A 36 31.55 -33.23 16.30
N ARG A 37 30.85 -34.27 16.78
CA ARG A 37 30.13 -35.17 15.88
C ARG A 37 29.10 -34.30 15.17
N SER A 38 29.40 -33.91 13.95
CA SER A 38 28.38 -33.53 12.98
C SER A 38 27.59 -34.80 12.68
N SER A 39 26.58 -35.05 13.51
CA SER A 39 25.49 -35.94 13.16
C SER A 39 24.71 -35.24 12.06
N GLU A 40 25.21 -35.30 10.83
CA GLU A 40 24.40 -34.97 9.67
C GLU A 40 23.38 -36.09 9.51
N CYS A 41 22.30 -35.99 10.27
CA CYS A 41 21.10 -36.77 10.03
C CYS A 41 20.48 -36.19 8.75
N GLY A 42 20.93 -36.70 7.61
CA GLY A 42 20.35 -36.35 6.31
C GLY A 42 18.86 -36.68 6.34
N PHE A 43 18.04 -35.69 6.00
CA PHE A 43 16.59 -35.83 5.85
C PHE A 43 16.29 -37.08 5.01
N THR A 44 15.41 -37.95 5.50
CA THR A 44 14.96 -39.09 4.69
C THR A 44 14.15 -38.56 3.50
N LEU A 45 14.31 -39.16 2.32
CA LEU A 45 13.57 -38.75 1.11
C LEU A 45 12.04 -38.78 1.35
N VAL A 46 11.58 -39.72 2.18
CA VAL A 46 10.18 -39.84 2.59
C VAL A 46 9.73 -38.65 3.44
N GLU A 47 10.54 -38.22 4.41
CA GLU A 47 10.24 -37.04 5.23
C GLU A 47 10.12 -35.77 4.38
N LEU A 48 11.02 -35.58 3.42
CA LEU A 48 10.94 -34.46 2.48
C LEU A 48 9.65 -34.50 1.65
N ILE A 49 9.23 -35.68 1.16
CA ILE A 49 7.98 -35.83 0.41
C ILE A 49 6.77 -35.47 1.29
N VAL A 50 6.73 -35.95 2.53
CA VAL A 50 5.61 -35.65 3.46
C VAL A 50 5.56 -34.16 3.76
N VAL A 51 6.69 -33.52 4.02
CA VAL A 51 6.75 -32.06 4.26
C VAL A 51 6.27 -31.29 3.04
N ILE A 52 6.73 -31.62 1.83
CA ILE A 52 6.28 -30.97 0.60
C ILE A 52 4.79 -31.21 0.37
N ALA A 53 4.27 -32.40 0.66
CA ALA A 53 2.84 -32.71 0.55
C ALA A 53 2.01 -31.82 1.51
N ILE A 54 2.41 -31.71 2.78
CA ILE A 54 1.75 -30.84 3.76
C ILE A 54 1.83 -29.38 3.32
N LEU A 55 3.01 -28.90 2.92
CA LEU A 55 3.20 -27.53 2.43
C LEU A 55 2.36 -27.24 1.19
N SER A 56 2.19 -28.21 0.29
CA SER A 56 1.38 -28.05 -0.92
C SER A 56 -0.11 -27.90 -0.59
N ILE A 57 -0.62 -28.69 0.36
CA ILE A 57 -2.01 -28.58 0.84
C ILE A 57 -2.23 -27.21 1.49
N LEU A 58 -1.31 -26.77 2.36
CA LEU A 58 -1.38 -25.46 3.02
C LEU A 58 -1.28 -24.31 2.01
N ALA A 59 -0.35 -24.39 1.06
CA ALA A 59 -0.18 -23.38 0.01
C ALA A 59 -1.41 -23.29 -0.89
N GLY A 60 -2.01 -24.40 -1.28
CA GLY A 60 -3.25 -24.41 -2.07
C GLY A 60 -4.41 -23.74 -1.33
N ALA A 61 -4.58 -24.05 -0.04
CA ALA A 61 -5.61 -23.41 0.79
C ALA A 61 -5.37 -21.90 0.98
N LEU A 62 -4.11 -21.49 1.17
CA LEU A 62 -3.74 -20.09 1.32
C LEU A 62 -3.97 -19.31 0.02
N LEU A 63 -3.56 -19.87 -1.12
CA LEU A 63 -3.64 -19.20 -2.41
C LEU A 63 -5.08 -18.87 -2.79
N ASN A 64 -6.02 -19.80 -2.55
CA ASN A 64 -7.45 -19.56 -2.76
C ASN A 64 -7.96 -18.34 -1.97
N ARG A 65 -7.46 -18.17 -0.73
CA ARG A 65 -7.87 -17.04 0.13
C ARG A 65 -7.22 -15.72 -0.27
N VAL A 66 -6.00 -15.76 -0.81
CA VAL A 66 -5.26 -14.57 -1.26
C VAL A 66 -6.01 -13.84 -2.38
N TRP A 67 -6.59 -14.56 -3.35
CA TRP A 67 -7.35 -13.94 -4.45
C TRP A 67 -8.52 -13.10 -3.94
N PHE A 68 -9.33 -13.67 -3.04
CA PHE A 68 -10.45 -12.97 -2.41
C PHE A 68 -10.01 -11.72 -1.64
N TYR A 69 -8.92 -11.82 -0.86
CA TYR A 69 -8.41 -10.67 -0.11
C TYR A 69 -7.85 -9.57 -1.01
N GLN A 70 -7.28 -9.92 -2.15
CA GLN A 70 -6.76 -8.94 -3.10
C GLN A 70 -7.89 -8.12 -3.73
N GLU A 71 -9.04 -8.73 -4.06
CA GLU A 71 -10.21 -7.97 -4.54
C GLU A 71 -10.77 -7.03 -3.47
N GLN A 72 -10.91 -7.52 -2.23
CA GLN A 72 -11.39 -6.69 -1.13
C GLN A 72 -10.42 -5.54 -0.84
N ALA A 73 -9.11 -5.76 -0.95
CA ALA A 73 -8.11 -4.71 -0.81
C ALA A 73 -8.26 -3.66 -1.91
N GLU A 74 -8.49 -4.08 -3.17
CA GLU A 74 -8.77 -3.16 -4.27
C GLU A 74 -10.02 -2.30 -3.99
N LYS A 75 -11.11 -2.94 -3.54
CA LYS A 75 -12.34 -2.26 -3.14
C LYS A 75 -12.09 -1.22 -2.07
N THR A 76 -11.41 -1.60 -0.99
CA THR A 76 -11.13 -0.71 0.13
C THR A 76 -10.28 0.47 -0.31
N ALA A 77 -9.23 0.24 -1.10
CA ALA A 77 -8.37 1.30 -1.62
C ALA A 77 -9.15 2.28 -2.52
N MET A 78 -10.06 1.77 -3.35
CA MET A 78 -10.91 2.61 -4.18
C MET A 78 -11.89 3.46 -3.34
N VAL A 79 -12.58 2.83 -2.38
CA VAL A 79 -13.52 3.53 -1.49
C VAL A 79 -12.81 4.57 -0.63
N GLU A 80 -11.59 4.30 -0.19
CA GLU A 80 -10.75 5.27 0.54
C GLU A 80 -10.52 6.54 -0.28
N VAL A 81 -10.10 6.40 -1.55
CA VAL A 81 -9.90 7.54 -2.44
C VAL A 81 -11.21 8.29 -2.68
N ALA A 82 -12.32 7.58 -2.93
CA ALA A 82 -13.63 8.21 -3.10
C ALA A 82 -14.08 8.99 -1.85
N GLY A 83 -13.84 8.45 -0.65
CA GLY A 83 -14.14 9.13 0.61
C GLY A 83 -13.26 10.36 0.86
N ALA A 84 -11.98 10.31 0.48
CA ALA A 84 -11.09 11.47 0.52
C ALA A 84 -11.57 12.58 -0.43
N ILE A 85 -12.02 12.20 -1.63
CA ILE A 85 -12.61 13.14 -2.61
C ILE A 85 -13.89 13.76 -2.05
N GLN A 86 -14.81 12.95 -1.49
CA GLN A 86 -16.03 13.44 -0.85
C GLN A 86 -15.73 14.45 0.25
N THR A 87 -14.71 14.18 1.08
CA THR A 87 -14.29 15.09 2.15
C THR A 87 -13.76 16.42 1.58
N ALA A 88 -12.90 16.34 0.56
CA ALA A 88 -12.36 17.52 -0.11
C ALA A 88 -13.47 18.35 -0.78
N LEU A 89 -14.44 17.69 -1.39
CA LEU A 89 -15.59 18.32 -2.03
C LEU A 89 -16.46 19.09 -1.03
N VAL A 90 -16.77 18.50 0.12
CA VAL A 90 -17.51 19.19 1.21
C VAL A 90 -16.75 20.42 1.71
N LEU A 91 -15.42 20.33 1.85
CA LEU A 91 -14.59 21.47 2.27
C LEU A 91 -14.56 22.60 1.24
N GLN A 92 -14.39 22.26 -0.05
CA GLN A 92 -14.40 23.24 -1.14
C GLN A 92 -15.76 23.90 -1.27
N TYR A 93 -16.82 23.09 -1.21
CA TYR A 93 -18.18 23.58 -1.22
C TYR A 93 -18.46 24.54 -0.06
N GLY A 94 -18.09 24.17 1.18
CA GLY A 94 -18.23 25.04 2.34
C GLY A 94 -17.45 26.36 2.22
N ARG A 95 -16.26 26.33 1.60
CA ARG A 95 -15.49 27.54 1.30
C ARG A 95 -16.22 28.46 0.31
N LEU A 96 -16.78 27.89 -0.75
CA LEU A 96 -17.52 28.63 -1.77
C LEU A 96 -18.87 29.16 -1.25
N MET A 97 -19.52 28.48 -0.31
CA MET A 97 -20.72 29.01 0.37
C MET A 97 -20.46 30.31 1.13
N VAL A 98 -19.26 30.48 1.70
CA VAL A 98 -18.92 31.65 2.52
C VAL A 98 -18.38 32.81 1.68
N ARG A 99 -17.60 32.52 0.63
CA ARG A 99 -16.84 33.53 -0.11
C ARG A 99 -17.01 33.50 -1.63
N GLY A 100 -17.59 32.44 -2.16
CA GLY A 100 -17.70 32.21 -3.59
C GLY A 100 -19.00 32.73 -4.19
N THR A 101 -19.06 32.71 -5.51
CA THR A 101 -20.27 33.02 -6.29
C THR A 101 -21.00 31.74 -6.70
N GLU A 102 -22.28 31.85 -7.05
CA GLU A 102 -23.07 30.71 -7.56
C GLU A 102 -22.41 30.07 -8.79
N ASP A 103 -21.76 30.86 -9.65
CA ASP A 103 -21.04 30.35 -10.83
C ASP A 103 -19.82 29.49 -10.44
N GLU A 104 -19.08 29.87 -9.40
CA GLU A 104 -17.96 29.07 -8.89
C GLU A 104 -18.43 27.74 -8.30
N ILE A 105 -19.59 27.73 -7.64
CA ILE A 105 -20.20 26.51 -7.09
C ILE A 105 -20.62 25.57 -8.22
N LEU A 106 -21.17 26.11 -9.32
CA LEU A 106 -21.50 25.32 -10.50
C LEU A 106 -20.24 24.82 -11.22
N ALA A 107 -19.17 25.62 -11.28
CA ALA A 107 -17.89 25.21 -11.84
C ALA A 107 -17.26 24.03 -11.07
N LEU A 108 -17.50 23.94 -9.76
CA LEU A 108 -17.01 22.83 -8.92
C LEU A 108 -17.51 21.46 -9.42
N ALA A 109 -18.72 21.35 -9.96
CA ALA A 109 -19.23 20.08 -10.51
C ALA A 109 -18.55 19.69 -11.84
N ALA A 110 -18.02 20.66 -12.58
CA ALA A 110 -17.31 20.41 -13.84
C ALA A 110 -15.81 20.21 -13.65
N ASP A 111 -15.26 20.62 -12.52
CA ASP A 111 -13.84 20.54 -12.22
C ASP A 111 -13.41 19.09 -11.89
N ASN A 112 -12.13 18.79 -12.09
CA ASN A 112 -11.59 17.47 -11.82
C ASN A 112 -11.47 17.23 -10.30
N PRO A 113 -12.17 16.24 -9.71
CA PRO A 113 -12.13 16.01 -8.27
C PRO A 113 -10.75 15.64 -7.73
N MET A 114 -9.86 15.08 -8.57
CA MET A 114 -8.48 14.77 -8.19
C MET A 114 -7.62 16.03 -7.98
N SER A 115 -8.06 17.20 -8.47
CA SER A 115 -7.35 18.46 -8.28
C SER A 115 -7.52 19.01 -6.84
N TRP A 116 -8.58 18.59 -6.14
CA TRP A 116 -8.88 19.07 -4.78
C TRP A 116 -8.10 18.34 -3.71
N LEU A 117 -7.55 17.17 -4.04
CA LEU A 117 -6.74 16.39 -3.12
C LEU A 117 -5.35 17.02 -2.97
N ALA A 118 -4.90 17.20 -1.73
CA ALA A 118 -3.55 17.70 -1.44
C ALA A 118 -2.44 16.80 -2.04
N LYS A 119 -2.70 15.49 -2.12
CA LYS A 119 -1.83 14.51 -2.77
C LYS A 119 -2.67 13.63 -3.68
N LYS A 120 -2.34 13.63 -4.97
CA LYS A 120 -2.98 12.72 -5.93
C LYS A 120 -2.55 11.27 -5.66
N PRO A 121 -3.48 10.30 -5.74
CA PRO A 121 -3.15 8.88 -5.66
C PRO A 121 -2.11 8.50 -6.72
N GLY A 122 -1.20 7.58 -6.37
CA GLY A 122 -0.15 7.13 -7.29
C GLY A 122 -0.68 6.37 -8.51
N ASN A 123 -1.90 5.84 -8.42
CA ASN A 123 -2.62 5.15 -9.48
C ASN A 123 -3.56 6.08 -10.27
N TYR A 124 -3.33 7.40 -10.24
CA TYR A 124 -4.05 8.36 -11.09
C TYR A 124 -3.32 8.56 -12.42
N SER A 125 -3.95 8.16 -13.52
CA SER A 125 -3.37 8.19 -14.87
C SER A 125 -3.57 9.52 -15.61
N GLY A 126 -4.36 10.45 -15.06
CA GLY A 126 -4.61 11.76 -15.65
C GLY A 126 -6.00 11.93 -16.25
N GLU A 127 -6.10 12.91 -17.14
CA GLU A 127 -7.33 13.36 -17.78
C GLU A 127 -7.32 12.93 -19.25
N PHE A 128 -8.43 12.38 -19.73
CA PHE A 128 -8.57 11.88 -21.09
C PHE A 128 -9.91 12.33 -21.67
N TYR A 129 -9.94 12.47 -22.99
CA TYR A 129 -11.17 12.81 -23.72
C TYR A 129 -11.79 11.54 -24.34
N ASP A 130 -13.04 11.22 -23.98
CA ASP A 130 -13.80 10.06 -24.47
C ASP A 130 -13.08 8.70 -24.31
N PRO A 131 -12.69 8.32 -23.09
CA PRO A 131 -11.90 7.13 -22.86
C PRO A 131 -12.69 5.83 -23.01
N THR A 132 -12.00 4.80 -23.47
CA THR A 132 -12.46 3.40 -23.43
C THR A 132 -11.83 2.66 -22.24
N PRO A 133 -12.38 1.51 -21.79
CA PRO A 133 -11.82 0.72 -20.69
C PRO A 133 -10.37 0.26 -20.87
N ARG A 134 -9.86 0.26 -22.11
CA ARG A 134 -8.48 -0.13 -22.43
C ARG A 134 -7.51 1.06 -22.49
N SER A 135 -8.00 2.28 -22.30
CA SER A 135 -7.18 3.49 -22.41
C SER A 135 -6.18 3.63 -21.27
N VAL A 136 -6.48 2.98 -20.14
CA VAL A 136 -5.69 3.02 -18.91
C VAL A 136 -5.53 1.59 -18.38
N ALA A 137 -4.38 1.29 -17.78
CA ALA A 137 -4.16 0.00 -17.15
C ALA A 137 -5.16 -0.22 -16.00
N PRO A 138 -5.62 -1.46 -15.78
CA PRO A 138 -6.51 -1.76 -14.66
C PRO A 138 -5.88 -1.41 -13.30
N GLY A 139 -6.73 -1.13 -12.30
CA GLY A 139 -6.33 -0.66 -10.97
C GLY A 139 -6.06 0.84 -10.86
N ASN A 140 -6.32 1.61 -11.94
CA ASN A 140 -6.02 3.02 -12.02
C ASN A 140 -7.27 3.90 -12.17
N TRP A 141 -7.15 5.10 -11.62
CA TRP A 141 -8.09 6.20 -11.74
C TRP A 141 -7.78 7.06 -12.96
N MET A 142 -8.81 7.62 -13.56
CA MET A 142 -8.70 8.57 -14.65
C MET A 142 -9.93 9.48 -14.69
N PHE A 143 -9.82 10.64 -15.35
CA PHE A 143 -10.91 11.59 -15.47
C PHE A 143 -11.35 11.73 -16.93
N ASP A 144 -12.64 11.53 -17.20
CA ASP A 144 -13.26 11.70 -18.51
C ASP A 144 -13.66 13.18 -18.69
N LEU A 145 -12.95 13.87 -19.58
CA LEU A 145 -13.18 15.29 -19.91
C LEU A 145 -14.51 15.54 -20.64
N LYS A 146 -15.04 14.54 -21.35
CA LYS A 146 -16.29 14.63 -22.11
C LYS A 146 -17.50 14.49 -21.18
N ALA A 147 -17.48 13.46 -20.33
CA ALA A 147 -18.57 13.20 -19.39
C ALA A 147 -18.45 13.98 -18.06
N ARG A 148 -17.26 14.53 -17.76
CA ARG A 148 -16.90 15.11 -16.44
C ARG A 148 -17.08 14.10 -15.31
N GLU A 149 -16.57 12.90 -15.54
CA GLU A 149 -16.68 11.77 -14.61
C GLU A 149 -15.31 11.25 -14.21
N LEU A 150 -15.16 10.87 -12.95
CA LEU A 150 -13.98 10.16 -12.49
C LEU A 150 -14.22 8.66 -12.66
N VAL A 151 -13.35 8.00 -13.40
CA VAL A 151 -13.49 6.58 -13.74
C VAL A 151 -12.39 5.78 -13.07
N TYR A 152 -12.77 4.71 -12.39
CA TYR A 152 -11.86 3.68 -11.87
C TYR A 152 -11.93 2.45 -12.75
N VAL A 153 -10.81 2.00 -13.31
CA VAL A 153 -10.73 0.76 -14.09
C VAL A 153 -10.42 -0.39 -13.14
N VAL A 154 -11.30 -1.38 -13.04
CA VAL A 154 -11.15 -2.50 -12.09
C VAL A 154 -10.11 -3.49 -12.62
N ASP A 155 -9.11 -3.84 -11.79
CA ASP A 155 -8.12 -4.87 -12.10
C ASP A 155 -8.69 -6.27 -11.90
N ARG A 156 -9.26 -6.50 -10.71
CA ARG A 156 -9.77 -7.82 -10.34
C ARG A 156 -11.28 -7.86 -10.43
N SER A 157 -11.75 -8.53 -11.47
CA SER A 157 -13.16 -8.56 -11.82
C SER A 157 -13.81 -9.93 -11.57
N GLU A 158 -13.23 -10.79 -10.74
CA GLU A 158 -13.72 -12.16 -10.56
C GLU A 158 -15.04 -12.16 -9.79
N TYR A 159 -15.21 -11.22 -8.83
CA TYR A 159 -16.47 -10.99 -8.10
C TYR A 159 -17.11 -9.62 -8.39
N PHE A 160 -16.61 -8.88 -9.39
CA PHE A 160 -17.17 -7.59 -9.79
C PHE A 160 -18.32 -7.78 -10.80
N VAL A 161 -19.51 -7.31 -10.43
CA VAL A 161 -20.65 -7.24 -11.35
C VAL A 161 -20.70 -5.83 -11.96
N PRO A 162 -20.41 -5.68 -13.26
CA PRO A 162 -20.42 -4.37 -13.91
C PRO A 162 -21.83 -3.77 -13.92
N GLY A 163 -21.89 -2.44 -13.96
CA GLY A 163 -23.13 -1.68 -14.11
C GLY A 163 -23.78 -1.87 -15.50
N GLN A 164 -24.75 -1.02 -15.83
CA GLN A 164 -25.49 -1.09 -17.09
C GLN A 164 -24.60 -0.99 -18.34
N SER A 165 -23.45 -0.34 -18.21
CA SER A 165 -22.44 -0.27 -19.28
C SER A 165 -21.80 -1.63 -19.63
N GLY A 166 -21.91 -2.64 -18.76
CA GLY A 166 -21.30 -3.97 -18.95
C GLY A 166 -19.77 -3.95 -18.96
N GLN A 167 -19.16 -2.79 -18.67
CA GLN A 167 -17.72 -2.57 -18.71
C GLN A 167 -17.15 -2.64 -17.30
N LYS A 168 -15.91 -3.14 -17.18
CA LYS A 168 -15.20 -3.36 -15.91
C LYS A 168 -14.60 -2.05 -15.36
N TRP A 169 -15.45 -1.05 -15.24
CA TRP A 169 -15.09 0.26 -14.71
C TRP A 169 -16.20 0.79 -13.80
N ILE A 170 -15.83 1.73 -12.94
CA ILE A 170 -16.77 2.40 -12.05
C ILE A 170 -16.66 3.88 -12.31
N ARG A 171 -17.77 4.49 -12.70
CA ARG A 171 -17.85 5.92 -12.99
C ARG A 171 -18.42 6.63 -11.77
N TYR A 172 -17.78 7.70 -11.35
CA TYR A 172 -18.18 8.58 -10.27
C TYR A 172 -18.45 9.97 -10.82
N ARG A 173 -19.49 10.62 -10.29
CA ARG A 173 -19.88 11.98 -10.66
C ARG A 173 -20.13 12.81 -9.41
N VAL A 174 -19.86 14.10 -9.52
CA VAL A 174 -20.20 15.11 -8.53
C VAL A 174 -21.64 15.56 -8.79
N ASN A 175 -22.53 15.29 -7.85
CA ASN A 175 -23.91 15.76 -7.88
C ASN A 175 -24.07 16.91 -6.88
N LEU A 176 -24.43 18.09 -7.40
CA LEU A 176 -24.90 19.21 -6.59
C LEU A 176 -26.40 19.07 -6.42
N MET A 177 -26.87 18.62 -5.25
CA MET A 177 -28.30 18.53 -4.99
C MET A 177 -28.85 19.94 -4.73
N ARG A 178 -29.65 20.45 -5.67
CA ARG A 178 -30.44 21.68 -5.51
C ARG A 178 -31.89 21.28 -5.29
N GLU A 179 -32.42 21.53 -4.10
CA GLU A 179 -33.84 21.33 -3.82
C GLU A 179 -34.66 22.39 -4.60
N PRO A 180 -35.71 22.01 -5.34
CA PRO A 180 -36.57 23.00 -5.99
C PRO A 180 -37.32 23.76 -4.90
N ALA A 181 -37.13 25.08 -4.84
CA ALA A 181 -37.76 25.96 -3.87
C ALA A 181 -39.28 25.71 -3.81
N GLN A 182 -39.75 25.01 -2.79
CA GLN A 182 -41.16 25.00 -2.45
C GLN A 182 -41.49 26.36 -1.84
N GLU A 183 -42.33 27.10 -2.55
CA GLU A 183 -42.87 28.38 -2.09
C GLU A 183 -43.56 28.21 -0.72
N ALA A 184 -43.25 29.15 0.18
CA ALA A 184 -43.93 29.41 1.45
C ALA A 184 -43.53 28.56 2.69
N ALA A 185 -42.33 28.81 3.22
CA ALA A 185 -42.12 28.94 4.67
C ALA A 185 -40.84 29.73 4.99
N GLU A 186 -41.02 31.00 5.35
CA GLU A 186 -40.19 31.78 6.29
C GLU A 186 -38.65 31.59 6.29
N LYS A 187 -37.98 32.41 5.47
CA LYS A 187 -36.74 33.17 5.82
C LYS A 187 -35.87 32.64 6.98
N LYS A 188 -35.16 31.52 6.79
CA LYS A 188 -33.88 31.26 7.49
C LYS A 188 -33.04 30.20 6.78
N LEU A 189 -31.88 30.64 6.28
CA LEU A 189 -30.83 29.87 5.60
C LEU A 189 -31.21 29.32 4.22
N LYS A 190 -30.65 29.92 3.18
CA LYS A 190 -30.79 29.50 1.77
C LYS A 190 -30.33 28.05 1.63
N ASP A 191 -31.28 27.22 1.26
CA ASP A 191 -31.26 25.76 1.31
C ASP A 191 -30.49 25.18 0.12
N LEU A 192 -29.20 24.95 0.33
CA LEU A 192 -28.41 24.09 -0.54
C LEU A 192 -28.02 22.85 0.26
N SER A 193 -28.82 21.80 0.12
CA SER A 193 -28.90 20.68 1.08
C SER A 193 -27.77 19.65 0.99
N GLY A 194 -26.85 19.71 0.03
CA GLY A 194 -25.62 18.90 0.07
C GLY A 194 -24.88 18.72 -1.25
N VAL A 195 -23.64 18.24 -1.14
CA VAL A 195 -22.83 17.81 -2.28
C VAL A 195 -22.43 16.36 -2.09
N LEU A 196 -22.66 15.54 -3.12
CA LEU A 196 -22.40 14.11 -3.08
C LEU A 196 -21.52 13.68 -4.26
N PHE A 197 -20.52 12.86 -3.94
CA PHE A 197 -19.68 12.14 -4.88
C PHE A 197 -20.15 10.70 -4.95
N GLU A 198 -20.97 10.38 -5.95
CA GLU A 198 -21.68 9.11 -6.05
C GLU A 198 -21.31 8.37 -7.34
N PRO A 199 -21.41 7.03 -7.33
CA PRO A 199 -21.28 6.26 -8.56
C PRO A 199 -22.41 6.62 -9.53
N ALA A 200 -22.05 6.93 -10.78
CA ALA A 200 -22.98 7.27 -11.85
C ALA A 200 -23.86 6.07 -12.26
N GLU A 201 -23.36 4.85 -12.07
CA GLU A 201 -24.11 3.61 -12.27
C GLU A 201 -24.07 2.76 -10.98
N PRO A 202 -25.19 2.14 -10.58
CA PRO A 202 -25.16 1.19 -9.49
C PRO A 202 -24.29 -0.01 -9.87
N TYR A 203 -23.32 -0.35 -9.02
CA TYR A 203 -22.44 -1.50 -9.18
C TYR A 203 -22.54 -2.40 -7.94
N ARG A 204 -22.20 -3.68 -8.09
CA ARG A 204 -22.14 -4.62 -6.96
C ARG A 204 -20.82 -5.37 -6.97
N TRP A 205 -20.17 -5.36 -5.81
CA TRP A 205 -19.05 -6.25 -5.50
C TRP A 205 -19.58 -7.36 -4.60
N LEU A 206 -19.48 -8.62 -5.06
CA LEU A 206 -19.91 -9.80 -4.31
C LEU A 206 -18.91 -10.21 -3.23
#